data_AF-A0A841FDL5-F1
#
_entry.id   AF-A0A841FDL5-F1
#
_cell.length_a   1.000
_cell.length_b   1.000
_cell.length_c   1.000
_cell.angle_alpha   90.00
_cell.angle_beta   90.00
_cell.angle_gamma   90.00
#
_symmetry.space_group_name_H-M   'P 1'
#
loop_
_entity.id
_entity.type
_entity.pdbx_description
1 polymer ?
#
loop_
_entity_poly.entity_id
_entity_poly.type
_entity_poly.pdbx_seq_one_letter_code
_entity_poly.pdbx_strand_id
1 'polypeptide(L)'
;MDGEVVGATPPGVTGGGADALTGLAFLLVPDSVAYQAILGVLAEEPECSRTAAEVAEALGADRAIVESRLVELVGWGDVSRSAEVRTVAEYRAGAVRFGLSELGGRVWREVCRTSVTAAPEPVTEPVDREGLLELARRFDECSDAEAVALYAATIGLPTPLPGPGTFDTEAHDGFTDVGTSGNHESRAHHAGDDQSPTRDAGRGETFARPGRGPDTAAGPQPDPMPLKRFRSPPPSVELQGACADLARRRLSSSAFVLLVGLVGRALARTSPGSDGYVADESCGLELQLLHSPGSSTSLFGVDGTLTLDGFKLRLSVLPAEDPGAL
;
A
#
# COMPACT_ATOMS: atom_id res chain seq x y z
N MET A 1 43.33 40.99 -17.87
CA MET A 1 42.38 40.13 -18.61
C MET A 1 42.47 38.79 -17.94
N ASP A 2 41.66 38.56 -16.93
CA ASP A 2 41.56 37.26 -16.24
C ASP A 2 40.09 37.12 -15.83
N GLY A 3 39.38 36.21 -16.49
CA GLY A 3 37.97 35.95 -16.29
C GLY A 3 37.79 34.69 -15.44
N GLU A 4 37.34 34.87 -14.21
CA GLU A 4 36.99 33.82 -13.26
C GLU A 4 35.57 33.33 -13.55
N VAL A 5 35.44 32.08 -14.02
CA VAL A 5 34.15 31.44 -14.26
C VAL A 5 33.79 30.60 -13.03
N VAL A 6 32.87 31.13 -12.22
CA VAL A 6 32.24 30.43 -11.10
C VAL A 6 31.23 29.43 -11.67
N GLY A 7 31.60 28.14 -11.64
CA GLY A 7 30.70 27.03 -11.97
C GLY A 7 29.79 26.70 -10.78
N ALA A 8 28.49 26.97 -10.93
CA ALA A 8 27.47 26.55 -9.98
C ALA A 8 27.23 25.04 -10.06
N THR A 9 27.45 24.32 -8.96
CA THR A 9 27.11 22.90 -8.81
C THR A 9 25.59 22.75 -8.65
N PRO A 10 24.89 21.93 -9.46
CA PRO A 10 23.47 21.68 -9.28
C PRO A 10 23.22 20.76 -8.06
N PRO A 11 22.10 20.94 -7.34
CA PRO A 11 21.73 20.09 -6.21
C PRO A 11 21.35 18.68 -6.70
N GLY A 12 21.88 17.66 -6.02
CA GLY A 12 21.63 16.25 -6.30
C GLY A 12 20.16 15.87 -6.12
N VAL A 13 19.59 15.28 -7.17
CA VAL A 13 18.31 14.58 -7.14
C VAL A 13 18.60 13.10 -6.88
N THR A 14 18.75 12.73 -5.61
CA THR A 14 18.94 11.34 -5.19
C THR A 14 17.79 10.96 -4.24
N GLY A 15 16.69 10.45 -4.82
CA GLY A 15 15.55 9.93 -4.04
C GLY A 15 14.26 9.61 -4.82
N GLY A 16 14.07 10.14 -6.03
CA GLY A 16 12.75 10.12 -6.68
C GLY A 16 12.28 8.80 -7.30
N GLY A 17 13.18 7.93 -7.76
CA GLY A 17 12.81 6.80 -8.63
C GLY A 17 12.05 5.67 -7.91
N ALA A 18 12.53 5.24 -6.74
CA ALA A 18 11.92 4.15 -5.98
C ALA A 18 10.59 4.56 -5.33
N ASP A 19 10.51 5.82 -4.87
CA ASP A 19 9.30 6.37 -4.26
C ASP A 19 8.19 6.56 -5.32
N ALA A 20 8.54 7.00 -6.53
CA ALA A 20 7.60 7.11 -7.65
C ALA A 20 7.05 5.74 -8.10
N LEU A 21 7.90 4.71 -8.16
CA LEU A 21 7.47 3.34 -8.49
C LEU A 21 6.54 2.76 -7.41
N THR A 22 6.76 3.09 -6.14
CA THR A 22 5.89 2.67 -5.03
C THR A 22 4.52 3.34 -5.11
N GLY A 23 4.49 4.65 -5.39
CA GLY A 23 3.24 5.38 -5.64
C GLY A 23 2.46 4.84 -6.85
N LEU A 24 3.15 4.55 -7.95
CA LEU A 24 2.54 3.96 -9.15
C LEU A 24 2.01 2.55 -8.91
N ALA A 25 2.75 1.70 -8.18
CA ALA A 25 2.26 0.37 -7.81
C ALA A 25 0.97 0.44 -6.99
N PHE A 26 0.85 1.42 -6.09
CA PHE A 26 -0.37 1.67 -5.31
C PHE A 26 -1.56 2.09 -6.19
N LEU A 27 -1.32 2.90 -7.24
CA LEU A 27 -2.36 3.29 -8.20
C LEU A 27 -2.89 2.12 -9.04
N LEU A 28 -2.07 1.08 -9.23
CA LEU A 28 -2.40 -0.11 -10.03
C LEU A 28 -3.17 -1.19 -9.25
N VAL A 29 -3.30 -1.05 -7.92
CA VAL A 29 -4.06 -2.01 -7.13
C VAL A 29 -5.56 -1.90 -7.46
N PRO A 30 -6.28 -3.03 -7.66
CA PRO A 30 -7.73 -3.02 -7.75
C PRO A 30 -8.32 -2.30 -6.52
N ASP A 31 -9.29 -1.41 -6.73
CA ASP A 31 -9.84 -0.52 -5.70
C ASP A 31 -8.89 0.60 -5.21
N SER A 32 -7.90 1.00 -6.01
CA SER A 32 -7.01 2.14 -5.70
C SER A 32 -7.75 3.41 -5.30
N VAL A 33 -8.92 3.68 -5.89
CA VAL A 33 -9.80 4.80 -5.51
C VAL A 33 -10.26 4.71 -4.05
N ALA A 34 -10.64 3.52 -3.59
CA ALA A 34 -11.07 3.32 -2.20
C ALA A 34 -9.90 3.48 -1.23
N TYR A 35 -8.71 2.97 -1.57
CA TYR A 35 -7.53 3.13 -0.74
C TYR A 35 -7.06 4.58 -0.68
N GLN A 36 -7.08 5.30 -1.81
CA GLN A 36 -6.80 6.74 -1.85
C GLN A 36 -7.78 7.53 -0.97
N ALA A 37 -9.07 7.21 -1.03
CA ALA A 37 -10.06 7.88 -0.19
C ALA A 37 -9.77 7.64 1.31
N ILE A 38 -9.43 6.40 1.70
CA ILE A 38 -9.05 6.07 3.08
C ILE A 38 -7.77 6.81 3.50
N LEU A 39 -6.72 6.77 2.67
CA LEU A 39 -5.46 7.47 2.95
C LEU A 39 -5.67 8.99 3.03
N GLY A 40 -6.53 9.55 2.18
CA GLY A 40 -6.89 10.97 2.24
C GLY A 40 -7.52 11.36 3.57
N VAL A 41 -8.49 10.58 4.05
CA VAL A 41 -9.14 10.82 5.36
C VAL A 41 -8.13 10.71 6.51
N LEU A 42 -7.20 9.75 6.45
CA LEU A 42 -6.15 9.60 7.47
C LEU A 42 -5.07 10.70 7.37
N ALA A 43 -4.84 11.26 6.18
CA ALA A 43 -3.84 12.29 5.94
C ALA A 43 -4.32 13.72 6.23
N GLU A 44 -5.63 13.95 6.38
CA GLU A 44 -6.16 15.24 6.84
C GLU A 44 -5.58 15.64 8.21
N GLU A 45 -5.42 14.66 9.10
CA GLU A 45 -4.84 14.83 10.43
C GLU A 45 -3.89 13.66 10.73
N PRO A 46 -2.63 13.71 10.25
CA PRO A 46 -1.72 12.56 10.29
C PRO A 46 -1.33 12.15 11.71
N GLU A 47 -1.41 13.07 12.68
CA GLU A 47 -1.18 12.80 14.11
C GLU A 47 -2.39 12.15 14.80
N CYS A 48 -3.56 12.17 14.16
CA CYS A 48 -4.80 11.65 14.72
C CYS A 48 -5.10 10.25 14.17
N SER A 49 -4.89 9.23 15.00
CA SER A 49 -5.45 7.90 14.73
C SER A 49 -6.98 7.95 14.77
N ARG A 50 -7.66 7.28 13.82
CA ARG A 50 -9.12 7.21 13.68
C ARG A 50 -9.65 5.79 13.81
N THR A 51 -10.86 5.59 14.31
CA THR A 51 -11.51 4.26 14.28
C THR A 51 -12.06 3.94 12.89
N ALA A 52 -12.27 2.66 12.58
CA ALA A 52 -12.91 2.27 11.31
C ALA A 52 -14.31 2.89 11.14
N ALA A 53 -15.03 3.16 12.24
CA ALA A 53 -16.33 3.83 12.20
C ALA A 53 -16.21 5.30 11.81
N GLU A 54 -15.23 6.03 12.36
CA GLU A 54 -14.96 7.43 12.02
C GLU A 54 -14.52 7.58 10.55
N VAL A 55 -13.69 6.68 10.05
CA VAL A 55 -13.27 6.67 8.64
C VAL A 55 -14.46 6.33 7.72
N ALA A 56 -15.30 5.36 8.10
CA ALA A 56 -16.48 5.01 7.32
C ALA A 56 -17.51 6.13 7.26
N GLU A 57 -17.71 6.84 8.38
CA GLU A 57 -18.56 8.03 8.45
C GLU A 57 -18.04 9.16 7.54
N ALA A 58 -16.74 9.45 7.58
CA ALA A 58 -16.11 10.46 6.73
C ALA A 58 -16.25 10.14 5.22
N LEU A 59 -16.21 8.86 4.87
CA LEU A 59 -16.35 8.40 3.47
C LEU A 59 -17.80 8.16 3.04
N GLY A 60 -18.77 8.19 3.96
CA GLY A 60 -20.15 7.77 3.67
C GLY A 60 -20.25 6.30 3.23
N ALA A 61 -19.36 5.43 3.74
CA ALA A 61 -19.19 4.05 3.31
C ALA A 61 -19.64 3.04 4.38
N ASP A 62 -19.80 1.77 3.98
CA ASP A 62 -20.08 0.70 4.94
C ASP A 62 -18.86 0.43 5.84
N ARG A 63 -19.10 0.41 7.16
CA ARG A 63 -18.05 0.23 8.17
C ARG A 63 -17.27 -1.08 8.00
N ALA A 64 -17.93 -2.19 7.67
CA ALA A 64 -17.25 -3.48 7.58
C ALA A 64 -16.32 -3.54 6.37
N ILE A 65 -16.70 -2.87 5.27
CA ILE A 65 -15.84 -2.71 4.09
C ILE A 65 -14.61 -1.87 4.44
N VAL A 66 -14.80 -0.71 5.08
CA VAL A 66 -13.70 0.17 5.48
C VAL A 66 -12.76 -0.53 6.47
N GLU A 67 -13.31 -1.27 7.44
CA GLU A 67 -12.51 -2.05 8.39
C GLU A 67 -11.66 -3.12 7.68
N SER A 68 -12.23 -3.85 6.71
CA SER A 68 -11.49 -4.82 5.90
C SER A 68 -10.34 -4.17 5.14
N ARG A 69 -10.59 -3.01 4.51
CA ARG A 69 -9.60 -2.27 3.71
C ARG A 69 -8.49 -1.66 4.58
N LEU A 70 -8.83 -1.17 5.77
CA LEU A 70 -7.84 -0.71 6.75
C LEU A 70 -6.92 -1.84 7.22
N VAL A 71 -7.45 -3.05 7.41
CA VAL A 71 -6.62 -4.23 7.76
C VAL A 71 -5.66 -4.60 6.63
N GLU A 72 -6.09 -4.50 5.37
CA GLU A 72 -5.22 -4.72 4.21
C GLU A 72 -4.10 -3.66 4.13
N LEU A 73 -4.44 -2.38 4.30
CA LEU A 73 -3.47 -1.28 4.33
C LEU A 73 -2.46 -1.40 5.48
N VAL A 74 -2.89 -1.96 6.62
CA VAL A 74 -1.98 -2.33 7.71
C VAL A 74 -1.04 -3.45 7.29
N GLY A 75 -1.54 -4.45 6.56
CA GLY A 75 -0.73 -5.52 5.99
C GLY A 75 0.31 -5.05 4.97
N TRP A 76 0.02 -3.97 4.23
CA TRP A 76 0.97 -3.33 3.31
C TRP A 76 1.96 -2.40 4.01
N GLY A 77 1.69 -2.04 5.27
CA GLY A 77 2.50 -1.12 6.05
C GLY A 77 2.20 0.35 5.77
N ASP A 78 1.14 0.67 5.02
CA ASP A 78 0.72 2.05 4.75
C ASP A 78 -0.02 2.66 5.93
N VAL A 79 -0.73 1.84 6.71
CA VAL A 79 -1.48 2.25 7.88
C VAL A 79 -0.91 1.57 9.13
N SER A 80 -0.78 2.32 10.21
CA SER A 80 -0.44 1.79 11.53
C SER A 80 -1.71 1.47 12.31
N ARG A 81 -1.68 0.37 13.07
CA ARG A 81 -2.79 -0.06 13.94
C ARG A 81 -2.38 0.12 15.40
N SER A 82 -3.18 0.85 16.16
CA SER A 82 -2.96 1.06 17.59
C SER A 82 -4.18 0.62 18.41
N ALA A 83 -3.90 0.01 19.56
CA ALA A 83 -4.89 -0.29 20.59
C ALA A 83 -5.01 0.83 21.63
N GLU A 84 -4.44 2.01 21.35
CA GLU A 84 -4.61 3.18 22.19
C GLU A 84 -6.08 3.58 22.29
N VAL A 85 -6.51 3.78 23.52
CA VAL A 85 -7.90 4.08 23.86
C VAL A 85 -7.95 5.45 24.52
N ARG A 86 -8.79 6.35 24.01
CA ARG A 86 -8.96 7.72 24.55
C ARG A 86 -10.07 7.78 25.60
N THR A 87 -11.03 6.85 25.58
CA THR A 87 -12.15 6.81 26.53
C THR A 87 -12.45 5.43 27.11
N VAL A 88 -13.09 5.38 28.28
CA VAL A 88 -13.55 4.11 28.89
C VAL A 88 -14.59 3.38 28.02
N ALA A 89 -15.38 4.13 27.24
CA ALA A 89 -16.35 3.55 26.30
C ALA A 89 -15.65 2.82 25.15
N GLU A 90 -14.62 3.44 24.57
CA GLU A 90 -13.77 2.80 23.56
C GLU A 90 -13.03 1.57 24.11
N TYR A 91 -12.58 1.63 25.37
CA TYR A 91 -11.90 0.50 26.02
C TYR A 91 -12.84 -0.72 26.10
N ARG A 92 -14.08 -0.48 26.56
CA ARG A 92 -15.11 -1.51 26.66
C ARG A 92 -15.56 -2.02 25.29
N ALA A 93 -15.51 -1.18 24.26
CA ALA A 93 -15.82 -1.56 22.89
C ALA A 93 -14.67 -2.30 22.19
N GLY A 94 -13.48 -2.38 22.80
CA GLY A 94 -12.29 -2.93 22.17
C GLY A 94 -11.89 -2.17 20.90
N ALA A 95 -12.07 -0.84 20.91
CA ALA A 95 -11.89 -0.02 19.72
C ALA A 95 -10.42 -0.05 19.26
N VAL A 96 -10.22 -0.33 17.97
CA VAL A 96 -8.94 -0.25 17.29
C VAL A 96 -8.87 1.08 16.56
N ARG A 97 -7.76 1.80 16.70
CA ARG A 97 -7.49 3.04 15.96
C ARG A 97 -6.43 2.80 14.89
N PHE A 98 -6.58 3.51 13.77
CA PHE A 98 -5.76 3.42 12.58
C PHE A 98 -5.16 4.80 12.31
N GLY A 99 -3.86 4.87 12.09
CA GLY A 99 -3.15 6.11 11.75
C GLY A 99 -2.34 5.93 10.48
N LEU A 100 -2.00 7.02 9.80
CA LEU A 100 -1.09 6.97 8.67
C LEU A 100 0.30 6.54 9.17
N SER A 101 0.93 5.57 8.51
CA SER A 101 2.33 5.25 8.79
C SER A 101 3.27 6.25 8.10
N GLU A 102 4.57 6.22 8.41
CA GLU A 102 5.56 6.97 7.64
C GLU A 102 5.58 6.59 6.15
N LEU A 103 5.43 5.29 5.85
CA LEU A 103 5.39 4.78 4.48
C LEU A 103 4.13 5.29 3.76
N GLY A 104 2.96 5.11 4.37
CA GLY A 104 1.70 5.60 3.82
C GLY A 104 1.68 7.11 3.64
N GLY A 105 2.34 7.87 4.51
CA GLY A 105 2.55 9.31 4.35
C GLY A 105 3.48 9.69 3.20
N ARG A 106 4.47 8.86 2.87
CA ARG A 106 5.27 9.01 1.63
C ARG A 106 4.44 8.68 0.41
N VAL A 107 3.75 7.53 0.40
CA VAL A 107 2.88 7.08 -0.71
C VAL A 107 1.80 8.11 -0.99
N TRP A 108 1.10 8.60 0.03
CA TRP A 108 0.04 9.59 -0.13
C TRP A 108 0.56 10.91 -0.73
N ARG A 109 1.72 11.40 -0.28
CA ARG A 109 2.34 12.60 -0.88
C ARG A 109 2.72 12.40 -2.34
N GLU A 110 3.20 11.21 -2.70
CA GLU A 110 3.47 10.87 -4.09
C GLU A 110 2.18 10.84 -4.91
N VAL A 111 1.15 10.11 -4.44
CA VAL A 111 -0.18 10.09 -5.06
C VAL A 111 -0.72 11.51 -5.27
N CYS A 112 -0.70 12.36 -4.24
CA CYS A 112 -1.13 13.75 -4.37
C CYS A 112 -0.28 14.54 -5.37
N ARG A 113 1.05 14.34 -5.38
CA ARG A 113 1.95 14.99 -6.35
C ARG A 113 1.56 14.61 -7.78
N THR A 114 1.37 13.32 -8.02
CA THR A 114 0.97 12.73 -9.29
C THR A 114 -0.42 13.22 -9.73
N SER A 115 -1.39 13.26 -8.80
CA SER A 115 -2.76 13.73 -9.06
C SER A 115 -2.88 15.25 -9.23
N VAL A 116 -2.07 16.07 -8.55
CA VAL A 116 -2.10 17.53 -8.66
C VAL A 116 -1.46 18.02 -9.97
N THR A 117 -0.48 17.29 -10.52
CA THR A 117 0.06 17.58 -11.86
C THR A 117 -0.85 17.13 -13.00
N ALA A 118 -1.84 16.29 -12.70
CA ALA A 118 -2.81 15.77 -13.65
C ALA A 118 -4.20 16.27 -13.27
N ALA A 119 -4.46 17.59 -13.36
CA ALA A 119 -5.84 18.05 -13.42
C ALA A 119 -6.45 17.48 -14.72
N PRO A 120 -7.31 16.46 -14.65
CA PRO A 120 -7.90 15.91 -15.85
C PRO A 120 -9.04 16.85 -16.22
N GLU A 121 -8.84 17.64 -17.28
CA GLU A 121 -10.00 18.05 -18.09
C GLU A 121 -10.75 16.75 -18.42
N PRO A 122 -12.04 16.62 -18.08
CA PRO A 122 -12.78 15.41 -18.39
C PRO A 122 -12.72 15.22 -19.91
N VAL A 123 -12.03 14.17 -20.37
CA VAL A 123 -12.09 13.75 -21.77
C VAL A 123 -13.53 13.33 -22.01
N THR A 124 -14.30 14.29 -22.53
CA THR A 124 -15.76 14.17 -22.71
C THR A 124 -16.07 13.44 -24.03
N GLU A 125 -15.04 13.14 -24.82
CA GLU A 125 -15.18 12.41 -26.06
C GLU A 125 -15.21 10.90 -25.79
N PRO A 126 -16.23 10.17 -26.29
CA PRO A 126 -16.25 8.73 -26.18
C PRO A 126 -15.05 8.17 -26.94
N VAL A 127 -14.11 7.55 -26.22
CA VAL A 127 -12.98 6.84 -26.83
C VAL A 127 -13.58 5.70 -27.67
N ASP A 128 -13.42 5.77 -28.97
CA ASP A 128 -13.93 4.73 -29.86
C ASP A 128 -13.12 3.43 -29.71
N ARG A 129 -13.73 2.32 -30.10
CA ARG A 129 -13.13 0.98 -30.00
C ARG A 129 -11.81 0.89 -30.77
N GLU A 130 -11.67 1.66 -31.84
CA GLU A 130 -10.49 1.66 -32.70
C GLU A 130 -9.30 2.33 -31.98
N GLY A 131 -9.54 3.44 -31.29
CA GLY A 131 -8.56 4.10 -30.44
C GLY A 131 -8.07 3.23 -29.27
N LEU A 132 -8.97 2.46 -28.64
CA LEU A 132 -8.58 1.51 -27.59
C LEU A 132 -7.75 0.34 -28.13
N LEU A 133 -8.07 -0.18 -29.31
CA LEU A 133 -7.31 -1.26 -29.94
C LEU A 133 -5.94 -0.80 -30.42
N GLU A 134 -5.82 0.43 -30.95
CA GLU A 134 -4.53 1.00 -31.32
C GLU A 134 -3.67 1.29 -30.10
N LEU A 135 -4.26 1.75 -28.99
CA LEU A 135 -3.54 1.92 -27.73
C LEU A 135 -3.01 0.57 -27.21
N ALA A 136 -3.84 -0.48 -27.19
CA ALA A 136 -3.44 -1.81 -26.77
C ALA A 136 -2.30 -2.37 -27.64
N ARG A 137 -2.39 -2.20 -28.97
CA ARG A 137 -1.34 -2.62 -29.90
C ARG A 137 -0.02 -1.88 -29.64
N ARG A 138 -0.08 -0.58 -29.36
CA ARG A 138 1.11 0.20 -28.98
C ARG A 138 1.73 -0.26 -27.67
N PHE A 139 0.92 -0.66 -26.68
CA PHE A 139 1.43 -1.25 -25.44
C PHE A 139 2.17 -2.56 -25.68
N ASP A 140 1.63 -3.44 -26.53
CA ASP A 140 2.25 -4.73 -26.87
C ASP A 140 3.59 -4.59 -27.61
N GLU A 141 3.77 -3.47 -28.34
CA GLU A 141 4.97 -3.18 -29.13
C GLU A 141 6.03 -2.37 -28.34
N CYS A 142 5.69 -1.83 -27.16
CA CYS A 142 6.58 -1.01 -26.34
C CYS A 142 7.53 -1.85 -25.47
N SER A 143 8.74 -1.35 -25.25
CA SER A 143 9.57 -1.79 -24.12
C SER A 143 8.93 -1.34 -22.79
N ASP A 144 9.29 -1.97 -21.67
CA ASP A 144 8.72 -1.65 -20.34
C ASP A 144 8.85 -0.14 -20.01
N ALA A 145 9.96 0.49 -20.36
CA ALA A 145 10.18 1.91 -20.14
C ALA A 145 9.24 2.79 -21.01
N GLU A 146 9.00 2.38 -22.26
CA GLU A 146 8.10 3.08 -23.17
C GLU A 146 6.63 2.85 -22.80
N ALA A 147 6.27 1.65 -22.33
CA ALA A 147 4.93 1.35 -21.84
C ALA A 147 4.57 2.20 -20.63
N VAL A 148 5.51 2.39 -19.69
CA VAL A 148 5.35 3.30 -18.55
C VAL A 148 5.18 4.75 -19.00
N ALA A 149 5.98 5.20 -19.98
CA ALA A 149 5.86 6.56 -20.51
C ALA A 149 4.55 6.78 -21.28
N LEU A 150 4.11 5.79 -22.07
CA LEU A 150 2.86 5.80 -22.82
C LEU A 150 1.66 5.80 -21.87
N TYR A 151 1.73 5.02 -20.79
CA TYR A 151 0.73 5.00 -19.73
C TYR A 151 0.64 6.37 -19.04
N ALA A 152 1.77 6.90 -18.57
CA ALA A 152 1.84 8.21 -17.94
C ALA A 152 1.22 9.30 -18.83
N ALA A 153 1.56 9.32 -20.13
CA ALA A 153 0.99 10.26 -21.07
C ALA A 153 -0.54 10.09 -21.25
N THR A 154 -1.05 8.85 -21.23
CA THR A 154 -2.47 8.55 -21.44
C THR A 154 -3.35 8.99 -20.26
N ILE A 155 -2.81 8.92 -19.04
CA ILE A 155 -3.51 9.36 -17.81
C ILE A 155 -3.10 10.77 -17.36
N GLY A 156 -2.41 11.54 -18.22
CA GLY A 156 -2.06 12.94 -17.95
C GLY A 156 -0.96 13.13 -16.90
N LEU A 157 -0.17 12.10 -16.61
CA LEU A 157 0.97 12.20 -15.70
C LEU A 157 2.20 12.80 -16.40
N PRO A 158 2.97 13.64 -15.71
CA PRO A 158 4.22 14.15 -16.26
C PRO A 158 5.20 12.99 -16.46
N THR A 159 5.55 12.71 -17.70
CA THR A 159 6.66 11.82 -18.03
C THR A 159 7.97 12.48 -17.60
N PRO A 160 8.90 11.78 -16.93
CA PRO A 160 10.26 12.27 -16.82
C PRO A 160 10.84 12.29 -18.23
N LEU A 161 10.96 13.49 -18.81
CA LEU A 161 11.58 13.68 -20.12
C LEU A 161 13.00 13.08 -20.06
N PRO A 162 13.36 12.13 -20.94
CA PRO A 162 14.76 11.78 -21.12
C PRO A 162 15.46 13.06 -21.59
N GLY A 163 16.31 13.62 -20.73
CA GLY A 163 17.11 14.79 -21.07
C GLY A 163 17.93 14.49 -22.32
N PRO A 164 18.09 15.45 -23.25
CA PRO A 164 18.93 15.24 -24.41
C PRO A 164 20.39 15.13 -23.95
N GLY A 165 20.94 13.91 -23.96
CA GLY A 165 22.40 13.71 -24.00
C GLY A 165 23.05 12.95 -22.84
N THR A 166 22.52 11.82 -22.38
CA THR A 166 23.34 10.88 -21.58
C THR A 166 23.18 9.43 -22.04
N PHE A 167 23.72 9.15 -23.23
CA PHE A 167 24.38 7.86 -23.47
C PHE A 167 25.87 8.16 -23.43
N ASP A 168 26.48 8.05 -22.27
CA ASP A 168 27.88 7.66 -22.17
C ASP A 168 28.03 6.69 -21.00
N THR A 169 28.38 5.47 -21.38
CA THR A 169 28.65 4.34 -20.51
C THR A 169 30.14 4.39 -20.21
N GLU A 170 30.55 4.98 -19.08
CA GLU A 170 31.90 4.77 -18.57
C GLU A 170 31.86 4.46 -17.08
N ALA A 171 32.49 3.33 -16.77
CA ALA A 171 32.68 2.76 -15.45
C ALA A 171 33.62 3.63 -14.62
N HIS A 172 33.25 3.91 -13.37
CA HIS A 172 34.24 4.24 -12.35
C HIS A 172 33.91 3.62 -10.99
N ASP A 173 34.79 2.71 -10.59
CA ASP A 173 35.03 2.23 -9.24
C ASP A 173 35.45 3.40 -8.34
N GLY A 174 35.04 3.41 -7.06
CA GLY A 174 35.51 4.45 -6.15
C GLY A 174 34.81 4.50 -4.80
N PHE A 175 35.08 3.51 -3.96
CA PHE A 175 34.90 3.55 -2.51
C PHE A 175 35.57 4.78 -1.87
N THR A 176 34.89 5.50 -0.97
CA THR A 176 35.43 5.98 0.32
C THR A 176 34.34 6.53 1.23
N ASP A 177 34.71 6.56 2.50
CA ASP A 177 33.94 6.49 3.73
C ASP A 177 33.81 7.87 4.41
N VAL A 178 33.09 7.90 5.54
CA VAL A 178 33.12 8.89 6.63
C VAL A 178 32.23 10.14 6.54
N GLY A 179 31.39 10.35 7.59
CA GLY A 179 31.00 11.70 7.98
C GLY A 179 29.80 11.90 8.92
N THR A 180 29.67 11.17 10.02
CA THR A 180 28.74 11.51 11.11
C THR A 180 29.24 12.74 11.89
N SER A 181 28.43 13.82 11.98
CA SER A 181 28.51 14.90 12.99
C SER A 181 27.23 15.75 12.84
N GLY A 182 26.48 16.18 13.87
CA GLY A 182 26.81 16.41 15.27
C GLY A 182 26.83 17.91 15.57
N ASN A 183 25.74 18.41 16.18
CA ASN A 183 25.56 19.69 16.92
C ASN A 183 25.44 20.97 16.06
N HIS A 184 24.69 22.03 16.41
CA HIS A 184 24.37 22.63 17.71
C HIS A 184 23.14 23.57 17.59
N GLU A 185 22.34 23.63 18.67
CA GLU A 185 21.63 24.78 19.26
C GLU A 185 21.00 25.90 18.39
N SER A 186 19.71 26.15 18.66
CA SER A 186 19.34 27.44 19.29
C SER A 186 18.02 27.35 20.05
N ARG A 187 18.13 27.73 21.32
CA ARG A 187 17.10 27.81 22.35
C ARG A 187 16.73 29.29 22.51
N ALA A 188 15.45 29.62 22.44
CA ALA A 188 14.86 30.82 23.04
C ALA A 188 13.44 30.42 23.49
N HIS A 189 13.21 30.15 24.78
CA HIS A 189 12.75 31.13 25.75
C HIS A 189 11.59 31.98 25.24
N HIS A 190 10.35 31.63 25.60
CA HIS A 190 9.34 32.58 26.06
C HIS A 190 8.41 31.89 27.07
N ALA A 191 8.16 32.61 28.16
CA ALA A 191 7.39 32.24 29.33
C ALA A 191 6.22 33.24 29.48
N GLY A 192 5.19 32.83 30.22
CA GLY A 192 4.04 33.66 30.65
C GLY A 192 2.83 33.50 29.71
N ASP A 193 1.59 33.44 30.17
CA ASP A 193 0.97 33.44 31.50
C ASP A 193 -0.36 32.68 31.33
N ASP A 194 -0.68 31.76 32.22
CA ASP A 194 -1.73 31.91 33.25
C ASP A 194 -3.02 32.62 32.79
N GLN A 195 -4.10 31.83 32.61
CA GLN A 195 -5.43 32.12 33.14
C GLN A 195 -6.43 31.00 32.79
N SER A 196 -6.81 30.24 33.81
CA SER A 196 -8.11 29.55 33.85
C SER A 196 -9.22 30.57 34.13
N PRO A 197 -10.45 30.32 33.66
CA PRO A 197 -11.50 30.20 34.67
C PRO A 197 -12.53 29.10 34.39
N THR A 198 -12.86 28.44 35.48
CA THR A 198 -14.11 27.73 35.79
C THR A 198 -15.38 28.57 35.54
N ARG A 199 -16.39 27.96 34.91
CA ARG A 199 -17.84 28.23 35.01
C ARG A 199 -18.54 26.93 34.59
N ASP A 200 -19.19 26.17 35.46
CA ASP A 200 -20.39 26.39 36.27
C ASP A 200 -21.73 26.36 35.48
N ALA A 201 -22.54 25.38 35.88
CA ALA A 201 -24.01 25.22 35.89
C ALA A 201 -24.91 25.39 34.64
N GLY A 202 -25.75 24.36 34.43
CA GLY A 202 -27.05 24.37 33.75
C GLY A 202 -27.29 23.06 32.99
N ARG A 203 -28.00 22.02 33.45
CA ARG A 203 -29.35 21.83 34.04
C ARG A 203 -30.50 22.07 33.03
N GLY A 204 -31.21 20.99 32.70
CA GLY A 204 -32.46 20.92 31.93
C GLY A 204 -32.24 20.36 30.51
N GLU A 205 -33.03 19.46 29.92
CA GLU A 205 -34.37 18.98 30.23
C GLU A 205 -34.59 17.58 29.61
N THR A 206 -35.40 16.79 30.30
CA THR A 206 -36.08 15.58 29.84
C THR A 206 -37.12 15.91 28.76
N PHE A 207 -37.05 15.27 27.59
CA PHE A 207 -38.17 15.20 26.66
C PHE A 207 -38.63 13.76 26.41
N ALA A 208 -39.90 13.55 26.70
CA ALA A 208 -40.64 12.31 26.54
C ALA A 208 -41.02 12.07 25.07
N ARG A 209 -40.97 10.79 24.68
CA ARG A 209 -41.76 10.18 23.58
C ARG A 209 -43.26 10.46 23.79
N PRO A 210 -44.10 10.57 22.75
CA PRO A 210 -44.53 9.35 22.03
C PRO A 210 -44.91 9.53 20.54
N GLY A 211 -44.81 8.45 19.77
CA GLY A 211 -45.28 8.40 18.38
C GLY A 211 -45.39 6.97 17.88
N ARG A 212 -46.42 6.26 18.33
CA ARG A 212 -46.79 4.90 17.94
C ARG A 212 -47.66 5.00 16.67
N GLY A 213 -47.09 4.67 15.52
CA GLY A 213 -47.79 4.52 14.24
C GLY A 213 -48.18 3.06 13.97
N PRO A 214 -49.22 2.81 13.15
CA PRO A 214 -49.98 1.57 13.14
C PRO A 214 -49.33 0.42 12.37
N ASP A 215 -49.72 -0.79 12.78
CA ASP A 215 -49.41 -2.10 12.22
C ASP A 215 -49.63 -2.18 10.71
N THR A 216 -48.55 -2.38 9.95
CA THR A 216 -48.62 -2.85 8.56
C THR A 216 -48.36 -4.36 8.56
N ALA A 217 -49.33 -5.10 8.03
CA ALA A 217 -49.41 -6.55 7.98
C ALA A 217 -48.09 -7.24 7.59
N ALA A 218 -47.62 -8.11 8.48
CA ALA A 218 -46.52 -9.04 8.25
C ALA A 218 -46.97 -10.13 7.26
N GLY A 219 -46.54 -10.01 6.01
CA GLY A 219 -46.45 -11.16 5.11
C GLY A 219 -45.34 -12.12 5.57
N PRO A 220 -45.41 -13.41 5.23
CA PRO A 220 -44.38 -14.38 5.60
C PRO A 220 -43.06 -13.97 4.95
N GLN A 221 -42.09 -13.53 5.77
CA GLN A 221 -40.72 -13.35 5.31
C GLN A 221 -40.15 -14.73 4.95
N PRO A 222 -39.57 -14.90 3.76
CA PRO A 222 -38.87 -16.12 3.42
C PRO A 222 -37.69 -16.28 4.40
N ASP A 223 -37.61 -17.45 5.03
CA ASP A 223 -36.47 -17.83 5.87
C ASP A 223 -35.17 -17.52 5.13
N PRO A 224 -34.27 -16.68 5.66
CA PRO A 224 -32.98 -16.46 5.04
C PRO A 224 -32.22 -17.79 5.09
N MET A 225 -32.11 -18.45 3.93
CA MET A 225 -31.28 -19.64 3.81
C MET A 225 -29.88 -19.28 4.34
N PRO A 226 -29.31 -20.09 5.26
CA PRO A 226 -27.98 -19.84 5.76
C PRO A 226 -27.00 -20.08 4.62
N LEU A 227 -26.63 -19.00 3.92
CA LEU A 227 -25.45 -18.96 3.08
C LEU A 227 -24.28 -19.21 4.02
N LYS A 228 -23.88 -20.48 4.13
CA LYS A 228 -22.59 -20.88 4.68
C LYS A 228 -21.54 -20.18 3.82
N ARG A 229 -21.16 -18.96 4.20
CA ARG A 229 -20.02 -18.27 3.64
C ARG A 229 -18.85 -19.19 3.90
N PHE A 230 -18.42 -19.88 2.85
CA PHE A 230 -17.15 -20.59 2.84
C PHE A 230 -16.10 -19.51 3.08
N ARG A 231 -15.71 -19.33 4.35
CA ARG A 231 -14.58 -18.49 4.68
C ARG A 231 -13.38 -19.21 4.08
N SER A 232 -12.83 -18.64 3.02
CA SER A 232 -11.53 -19.07 2.53
C SER A 232 -10.55 -19.04 3.71
N PRO A 233 -9.68 -20.06 3.84
CA PRO A 233 -8.66 -20.04 4.87
C PRO A 233 -7.79 -18.79 4.72
N PRO A 234 -7.14 -18.32 5.79
CA PRO A 234 -6.14 -17.26 5.69
C PRO A 234 -5.08 -17.62 4.61
N PRO A 235 -4.56 -16.65 3.86
CA PRO A 235 -3.65 -16.91 2.74
C PRO A 235 -2.38 -17.65 3.17
N SER A 236 -1.87 -17.37 4.38
CA SER A 236 -0.72 -18.09 4.95
C SER A 236 -1.01 -19.57 5.16
N VAL A 237 -2.18 -19.93 5.70
CA VAL A 237 -2.58 -21.33 5.94
C VAL A 237 -2.74 -22.09 4.61
N GLU A 238 -3.29 -21.43 3.59
CA GLU A 238 -3.40 -22.01 2.26
C GLU A 238 -2.02 -22.31 1.66
N LEU A 239 -1.10 -21.35 1.73
CA LEU A 239 0.28 -21.51 1.25
C LEU A 239 1.03 -22.59 2.04
N GLN A 240 0.90 -22.64 3.36
CA GLN A 240 1.48 -23.69 4.20
C GLN A 240 0.98 -25.08 3.77
N GLY A 241 -0.32 -25.21 3.50
CA GLY A 241 -0.89 -26.45 2.96
C GLY A 241 -0.49 -26.76 1.51
N ALA A 242 0.03 -25.77 0.78
CA ALA A 242 0.46 -25.89 -0.62
C ALA A 242 1.98 -26.10 -0.79
N CYS A 243 2.79 -25.96 0.26
CA CYS A 243 4.26 -26.05 0.20
C CYS A 243 4.78 -27.28 -0.58
N ALA A 244 4.13 -28.45 -0.40
CA ALA A 244 4.57 -29.70 -1.02
C ALA A 244 4.24 -29.80 -2.53
N ASP A 245 3.27 -29.04 -3.03
CA ASP A 245 2.78 -29.15 -4.40
C ASP A 245 2.37 -27.79 -5.00
N LEU A 246 3.20 -26.78 -4.75
CA LEU A 246 2.92 -25.39 -5.09
C LEU A 246 2.71 -25.20 -6.60
N ALA A 247 3.46 -25.92 -7.43
CA ALA A 247 3.39 -25.83 -8.88
C ALA A 247 2.12 -26.45 -9.49
N ARG A 248 1.38 -27.30 -8.77
CA ARG A 248 0.15 -27.93 -9.28
C ARG A 248 -1.11 -27.39 -8.64
N ARG A 249 -0.99 -26.72 -7.49
CA ARG A 249 -2.13 -26.11 -6.81
C ARG A 249 -2.50 -24.78 -7.44
N ARG A 250 -3.81 -24.59 -7.59
CA ARG A 250 -4.39 -23.29 -7.90
C ARG A 250 -4.66 -22.55 -6.60
N LEU A 251 -3.92 -21.47 -6.39
CA LEU A 251 -3.98 -20.64 -5.19
C LEU A 251 -5.12 -19.63 -5.29
N SER A 252 -5.78 -19.35 -4.16
CA SER A 252 -6.69 -18.22 -4.04
C SER A 252 -5.99 -16.91 -4.36
N SER A 253 -6.75 -15.88 -4.75
CA SER A 253 -6.22 -14.56 -5.09
C SER A 253 -5.35 -13.99 -3.96
N SER A 254 -5.81 -14.06 -2.71
CA SER A 254 -5.06 -13.56 -1.55
C SER A 254 -3.77 -14.35 -1.28
N ALA A 255 -3.80 -15.67 -1.42
CA ALA A 255 -2.61 -16.51 -1.25
C ALA A 255 -1.58 -16.28 -2.37
N PHE A 256 -2.07 -16.09 -3.60
CA PHE A 256 -1.24 -15.79 -4.76
C PHE A 256 -0.55 -14.42 -4.61
N VAL A 257 -1.27 -13.38 -4.18
CA VAL A 257 -0.70 -12.06 -3.90
C VAL A 257 0.39 -12.13 -2.82
N LEU A 258 0.15 -12.85 -1.73
CA LEU A 258 1.15 -13.05 -0.68
C LEU A 258 2.41 -13.76 -1.22
N LEU A 259 2.24 -14.80 -2.05
CA LEU A 259 3.35 -15.50 -2.69
C LEU A 259 4.15 -14.59 -3.64
N VAL A 260 3.47 -13.79 -4.48
CA VAL A 260 4.11 -12.82 -5.37
C VAL A 260 4.93 -11.80 -4.56
N GLY A 261 4.39 -11.30 -3.45
CA GLY A 261 5.11 -10.41 -2.54
C GLY A 261 6.37 -11.04 -1.92
N LEU A 262 6.31 -12.34 -1.58
CA LEU A 262 7.49 -13.08 -1.12
C LEU A 262 8.53 -13.24 -2.25
N VAL A 263 8.10 -13.62 -3.46
CA VAL A 263 8.99 -13.75 -4.62
C VAL A 263 9.67 -12.42 -4.94
N GLY A 264 8.94 -11.30 -4.96
CA GLY A 264 9.49 -9.98 -5.18
C GLY A 264 10.55 -9.59 -4.15
N ARG A 265 10.30 -9.85 -2.86
CA ARG A 265 11.28 -9.62 -1.77
C ARG A 265 12.51 -10.51 -1.89
N ALA A 266 12.34 -11.78 -2.27
CA ALA A 266 13.46 -12.69 -2.50
C ALA A 266 14.32 -12.20 -3.68
N LEU A 267 13.71 -11.90 -4.83
CA LEU A 267 14.40 -11.38 -6.01
C LEU A 267 15.16 -10.09 -5.71
N ALA A 268 14.56 -9.15 -4.97
CA ALA A 268 15.22 -7.89 -4.59
C ALA A 268 16.48 -8.08 -3.73
N ARG A 269 16.60 -9.21 -3.00
CA ARG A 269 17.77 -9.57 -2.20
C ARG A 269 18.78 -10.44 -2.95
N THR A 270 18.42 -10.90 -4.14
CA THR A 270 19.20 -11.88 -4.91
C THR A 270 20.17 -11.13 -5.83
N SER A 271 21.45 -11.51 -5.81
CA SER A 271 22.39 -11.04 -6.84
C SER A 271 22.17 -11.80 -8.16
N PRO A 272 22.44 -11.20 -9.32
CA PRO A 272 22.30 -11.90 -10.60
C PRO A 272 23.06 -13.25 -10.61
N GLY A 273 22.35 -14.33 -10.89
CA GLY A 273 22.91 -15.68 -10.93
C GLY A 273 23.08 -16.38 -9.58
N SER A 274 22.62 -15.78 -8.48
CA SER A 274 22.64 -16.38 -7.14
C SER A 274 21.25 -16.84 -6.69
N ASP A 275 21.22 -17.64 -5.63
CA ASP A 275 19.97 -18.05 -4.97
C ASP A 275 19.40 -16.91 -4.13
N GLY A 276 18.07 -16.84 -4.08
CA GLY A 276 17.32 -15.87 -3.29
C GLY A 276 16.70 -16.49 -2.04
N TYR A 277 16.63 -15.73 -0.96
CA TYR A 277 16.03 -16.17 0.29
C TYR A 277 15.19 -15.07 0.94
N VAL A 278 13.99 -15.42 1.38
CA VAL A 278 13.17 -14.58 2.26
C VAL A 278 12.43 -15.44 3.27
N ALA A 279 12.41 -14.97 4.51
CA ALA A 279 11.58 -15.52 5.59
C ALA A 279 10.57 -14.46 6.02
N ASP A 280 9.34 -14.88 6.28
CA ASP A 280 8.26 -14.06 6.82
C ASP A 280 7.72 -14.75 8.07
N GLU A 281 8.24 -14.32 9.22
CA GLU A 281 7.88 -14.85 10.54
C GLU A 281 6.41 -14.60 10.87
N SER A 282 5.82 -13.50 10.38
CA SER A 282 4.41 -13.18 10.60
C SER A 282 3.49 -14.19 9.91
N CYS A 283 3.94 -14.73 8.77
CA CYS A 283 3.22 -15.76 8.03
C CYS A 283 3.67 -17.20 8.35
N GLY A 284 4.78 -17.36 9.08
CA GLY A 284 5.42 -18.66 9.32
C GLY A 284 5.90 -19.33 8.01
N LEU A 285 6.35 -18.54 7.03
CA LEU A 285 6.73 -19.02 5.70
C LEU A 285 8.18 -18.65 5.38
N GLU A 286 8.85 -19.54 4.66
CA GLU A 286 10.18 -19.35 4.11
C GLU A 286 10.13 -19.66 2.61
N LEU A 287 10.70 -18.77 1.80
CA LEU A 287 10.78 -18.94 0.35
C LEU A 287 12.23 -18.87 -0.11
N GLN A 288 12.64 -19.91 -0.83
CA GLN A 288 13.93 -20.04 -1.49
C GLN A 288 13.72 -20.01 -3.01
N LEU A 289 14.46 -19.12 -3.68
CA LEU A 289 14.59 -19.10 -5.14
C LEU A 289 15.93 -19.74 -5.50
N LEU A 290 15.89 -20.90 -6.12
CA LEU A 290 17.08 -21.62 -6.56
C LEU A 290 17.36 -21.26 -8.02
N HIS A 291 18.49 -20.61 -8.28
CA HIS A 291 18.87 -20.24 -9.63
C HIS A 291 19.14 -21.51 -10.46
N SER A 292 18.43 -21.64 -11.57
CA SER A 292 18.45 -22.82 -12.43
C SER A 292 18.24 -22.37 -13.88
N PRO A 293 19.31 -21.88 -14.56
CA PRO A 293 19.24 -21.41 -15.94
C PRO A 293 18.55 -22.41 -16.86
N GLY A 294 17.65 -21.91 -17.72
CA GLY A 294 16.88 -22.74 -18.64
C GLY A 294 15.74 -23.56 -18.01
N SER A 295 15.52 -23.45 -16.69
CA SER A 295 14.29 -23.94 -16.05
C SER A 295 13.24 -22.83 -15.99
N SER A 296 11.97 -23.21 -16.03
CA SER A 296 10.85 -22.29 -15.85
C SER A 296 9.88 -22.88 -14.81
N THR A 297 9.48 -22.06 -13.83
CA THR A 297 8.53 -22.46 -12.78
C THR A 297 7.25 -21.66 -12.95
N SER A 298 6.13 -22.35 -13.25
CA SER A 298 4.81 -21.73 -13.33
C SER A 298 4.02 -21.95 -12.04
N LEU A 299 3.37 -20.88 -11.58
CA LEU A 299 2.50 -20.83 -10.41
C LEU A 299 1.11 -20.39 -10.83
N PHE A 300 0.08 -21.07 -10.35
CA PHE A 300 -1.29 -20.85 -10.80
C PHE A 300 -2.13 -20.16 -9.72
N GLY A 301 -2.62 -18.96 -10.01
CA GLY A 301 -3.64 -18.27 -9.23
C GLY A 301 -5.05 -18.53 -9.78
N VAL A 302 -6.08 -18.11 -9.05
CA VAL A 302 -7.44 -18.02 -9.61
C VAL A 302 -7.47 -17.01 -10.76
N ASP A 303 -6.74 -15.90 -10.64
CA ASP A 303 -6.82 -14.74 -11.54
C ASP A 303 -5.70 -14.69 -12.60
N GLY A 304 -4.75 -15.62 -12.57
CA GLY A 304 -3.62 -15.58 -13.49
C GLY A 304 -2.57 -16.65 -13.25
N THR A 305 -1.49 -16.60 -14.04
CA THR A 305 -0.32 -17.49 -13.90
C THR A 305 0.93 -16.62 -13.79
N LEU A 306 1.79 -16.91 -12.82
CA LEU A 306 3.12 -16.30 -12.70
C LEU A 306 4.13 -17.33 -13.19
N THR A 307 4.97 -16.94 -14.14
CA THR A 307 6.07 -17.79 -14.64
C THR A 307 7.40 -17.15 -14.25
N LEU A 308 8.26 -17.95 -13.61
CA LEU A 308 9.60 -17.55 -13.18
C LEU A 308 10.63 -18.29 -14.04
N ASP A 309 11.27 -17.56 -14.95
CA ASP A 309 12.31 -18.10 -15.82
C ASP A 309 13.68 -18.03 -15.15
N GLY A 310 14.45 -19.11 -15.29
CA GLY A 310 15.77 -19.24 -14.67
C GLY A 310 15.74 -19.53 -13.17
N PHE A 311 14.58 -19.77 -12.57
CA PHE A 311 14.45 -20.05 -11.14
C PHE A 311 13.54 -21.24 -10.85
N LYS A 312 13.90 -22.00 -9.82
CA LYS A 312 13.04 -22.97 -9.14
C LYS A 312 12.62 -22.41 -7.80
N LEU A 313 11.35 -22.55 -7.45
CA LEU A 313 10.81 -22.03 -6.21
C LEU A 313 10.61 -23.17 -5.21
N ARG A 314 11.12 -22.98 -3.99
CA ARG A 314 10.87 -23.87 -2.87
C ARG A 314 10.25 -23.06 -1.73
N LEU A 315 9.07 -23.46 -1.30
CA LEU A 315 8.35 -22.86 -0.19
C LEU A 315 8.34 -23.85 0.98
N SER A 316 8.76 -23.42 2.15
CA SER A 316 8.74 -24.18 3.41
C SER A 316 7.99 -23.42 4.50
N VAL A 317 7.48 -24.17 5.47
CA VAL A 317 6.91 -23.60 6.70
C VAL A 317 8.06 -23.39 7.68
N LEU A 318 8.19 -22.19 8.24
CA LEU A 318 9.16 -21.93 9.30
C LEU A 318 8.80 -22.80 10.51
N PRO A 319 9.77 -23.48 11.15
CA PRO A 319 9.49 -24.15 12.41
C PRO A 319 8.95 -23.11 13.38
N ALA A 320 7.83 -23.39 14.04
CA ALA A 320 7.36 -22.55 15.12
C ALA A 320 8.49 -22.51 16.15
N GLU A 321 9.03 -21.31 16.42
CA GLU A 321 9.99 -21.15 17.50
C GLU A 321 9.35 -21.70 18.77
N ASP A 322 9.92 -22.77 19.31
CA ASP A 322 9.41 -23.38 20.53
C ASP A 322 9.69 -22.39 21.66
N PRO A 323 8.67 -21.73 22.24
CA PRO A 323 8.88 -20.66 23.21
C PRO A 323 9.49 -21.17 24.52
N GLY A 324 9.74 -22.48 24.64
CA GLY A 324 10.33 -23.13 25.81
C GLY A 324 11.83 -23.43 25.75
N ALA A 325 12.58 -22.98 24.74
CA ALA A 325 14.00 -23.29 24.58
C ALA A 325 14.99 -22.29 25.23
N LEU A 326 14.52 -21.39 26.10
CA LEU A 326 15.35 -20.42 26.85
C LEU A 326 15.50 -20.78 28.34
#